data_AF-A0A2X4UC29-F1
#
_entry.id   AF-A0A2X4UC29-F1
#
_cell.length_a   1.000
_cell.length_b   1.000
_cell.length_c   1.000
_cell.angle_alpha   90.00
_cell.angle_beta   90.00
_cell.angle_gamma   90.00
#
_symmetry.space_group_name_H-M   'P 1'
#
loop_
_entity.id
_entity.type
_entity.pdbx_description
1 polymer ?
#
loop_
_entity_poly.entity_id
_entity_poly.type
_entity_poly.pdbx_seq_one_letter_code
_entity_poly.pdbx_strand_id
1 'polypeptide(L)'
;MEKKLTVLSMILIVLCIVFGSSIYYLTHSQQDLKGIACEANAKFTYANDLDNASAPMDIRLILKMHYVFFTSNKGIMTLNGVASSGDKRFFVSRNVNFTYVAQDDFYKFKYGNEQRSVRDTLPSEVYSYFFNSESNLYHINYLDKDTLMFSNVYTPMFICNVKS
;
A
#
# COMPACT_ATOMS: atom_id res chain seq x y z
N MET A 1 -19.09 -56.80 -1.21
CA MET A 1 -17.84 -56.07 -0.90
C MET A 1 -17.73 -54.78 -1.71
N GLU A 2 -18.12 -54.81 -3.00
CA GLU A 2 -18.08 -53.66 -3.92
C GLU A 2 -18.84 -52.41 -3.46
N LYS A 3 -20.04 -52.54 -2.86
CA LYS A 3 -20.81 -51.39 -2.34
C LYS A 3 -20.11 -50.61 -1.23
N LYS A 4 -19.29 -51.27 -0.40
CA LYS A 4 -18.52 -50.57 0.65
C LYS A 4 -17.34 -49.80 0.08
N LEU A 5 -16.74 -50.33 -0.99
CA LEU A 5 -15.60 -49.70 -1.68
C LEU A 5 -16.02 -48.43 -2.44
N THR A 6 -17.20 -48.43 -3.07
CA THR A 6 -17.77 -47.24 -3.73
C THR A 6 -18.19 -46.16 -2.76
N VAL A 7 -18.73 -46.52 -1.58
CA VAL A 7 -19.06 -45.55 -0.52
C VAL A 7 -17.81 -44.90 0.07
N LEU A 8 -16.76 -45.68 0.34
CA LEU A 8 -15.47 -45.16 0.80
C LEU A 8 -14.82 -44.20 -0.22
N SER A 9 -14.90 -44.52 -1.52
CA SER A 9 -14.40 -43.67 -2.59
C SER A 9 -15.15 -42.32 -2.67
N MET A 10 -16.49 -42.34 -2.57
CA MET A 10 -17.28 -41.10 -2.53
C MET A 10 -16.92 -40.20 -1.33
N ILE A 11 -16.75 -40.78 -0.14
CA ILE A 11 -16.38 -40.02 1.05
C ILE A 11 -15.02 -39.35 0.87
N LEU A 12 -14.05 -40.06 0.27
CA LEU A 12 -12.73 -39.51 0.00
C LEU A 12 -12.78 -38.33 -0.97
N ILE A 13 -13.56 -38.43 -2.05
CA ILE A 13 -13.73 -37.35 -3.03
C ILE A 13 -14.35 -36.11 -2.38
N VAL A 14 -15.39 -36.28 -1.56
CA VAL A 14 -16.02 -35.17 -0.84
C VAL A 14 -15.02 -34.53 0.13
N LEU A 15 -14.22 -35.33 0.84
CA LEU A 15 -13.16 -34.81 1.70
C LEU A 15 -12.14 -33.98 0.91
N CYS A 16 -11.67 -34.46 -0.23
CA CYS A 16 -10.73 -33.73 -1.09
C CYS A 16 -11.31 -32.41 -1.59
N ILE A 17 -12.59 -32.36 -1.96
CA ILE A 17 -13.26 -31.13 -2.39
C ILE A 17 -13.36 -30.13 -1.23
N VAL A 18 -13.75 -30.59 -0.04
CA VAL A 18 -13.88 -29.71 1.14
C VAL A 18 -12.51 -29.18 1.58
N PHE A 19 -11.49 -30.04 1.65
CA PHE A 19 -10.13 -29.63 2.00
C PHE A 19 -9.53 -28.70 0.94
N GLY A 20 -9.70 -29.02 -0.34
CA GLY A 20 -9.22 -28.19 -1.45
C GLY A 20 -9.88 -26.81 -1.47
N SER A 21 -11.19 -26.74 -1.25
CA SER A 21 -11.93 -25.47 -1.17
C SER A 21 -11.53 -24.65 0.06
N SER A 22 -11.28 -25.31 1.20
CA SER A 22 -10.83 -24.63 2.42
C SER A 22 -9.43 -24.06 2.26
N ILE A 23 -8.51 -24.83 1.66
CA ILE A 23 -7.16 -24.36 1.35
C ILE A 23 -7.24 -23.20 0.35
N TYR A 24 -8.03 -23.32 -0.72
CA TYR A 24 -8.22 -22.25 -1.70
C TYR A 24 -8.76 -20.97 -1.04
N TYR A 25 -9.79 -21.10 -0.20
CA TYR A 25 -10.35 -19.96 0.52
C TYR A 25 -9.33 -19.35 1.48
N LEU A 26 -8.57 -20.14 2.22
CA LEU A 26 -7.52 -19.64 3.11
C LEU A 26 -6.38 -18.96 2.35
N THR A 27 -5.99 -19.49 1.18
CA THR A 27 -4.95 -18.88 0.33
C THR A 27 -5.43 -17.63 -0.39
N HIS A 28 -6.71 -17.51 -0.71
CA HIS A 28 -7.28 -16.38 -1.44
C HIS A 28 -7.90 -15.31 -0.52
N SER A 29 -8.20 -15.66 0.74
CA SER A 29 -8.67 -14.76 1.81
C SER A 29 -7.52 -13.99 2.49
N GLN A 30 -6.27 -14.38 2.25
CA GLN A 30 -5.12 -13.52 2.54
C GLN A 30 -5.08 -12.50 1.39
N GLN A 31 -5.61 -11.28 1.51
CA GLN A 31 -5.24 -10.31 2.52
C GLN A 31 -6.28 -9.17 2.55
N ASP A 32 -7.26 -9.21 3.45
CA ASP A 32 -8.15 -8.06 3.65
C ASP A 32 -7.45 -7.03 4.54
N LEU A 33 -7.15 -5.85 4.00
CA LEU A 33 -6.57 -4.74 4.76
C LEU A 33 -7.61 -4.01 5.64
N LYS A 34 -8.89 -4.38 5.56
CA LYS A 34 -9.96 -3.74 6.31
C LYS A 34 -9.69 -3.75 7.82
N GLY A 35 -9.87 -2.59 8.44
CA GLY A 35 -9.72 -2.40 9.87
C GLY A 35 -8.27 -2.21 10.32
N ILE A 36 -7.30 -2.27 9.41
CA ILE A 36 -5.89 -2.01 9.72
C ILE A 36 -5.67 -0.50 9.81
N ALA A 37 -4.90 -0.10 10.82
CA ALA A 37 -4.27 1.22 10.88
C ALA A 37 -2.77 1.04 11.07
N CYS A 38 -1.97 1.72 10.26
CA CYS A 38 -0.52 1.58 10.33
C CYS A 38 0.21 2.92 10.16
N GLU A 39 1.40 3.00 10.74
CA GLU A 39 2.25 4.19 10.70
C GLU A 39 3.60 3.86 10.05
N ALA A 40 4.01 4.67 9.09
CA ALA A 40 5.27 4.56 8.38
C ALA A 40 6.07 5.85 8.49
N ASN A 41 7.39 5.73 8.60
CA ASN A 41 8.32 6.84 8.40
C ASN A 41 9.08 6.57 7.11
N ALA A 42 8.86 7.39 6.09
CA ALA A 42 9.45 7.22 4.77
C ALA A 42 10.33 8.41 4.40
N LYS A 43 11.40 8.12 3.66
CA LYS A 43 12.31 9.11 3.09
C LYS A 43 12.42 8.82 1.61
N PHE A 44 11.92 9.73 0.79
CA PHE A 44 12.01 9.65 -0.65
C PHE A 44 13.03 10.68 -1.13
N THR A 45 13.83 10.29 -2.11
CA THR A 45 14.77 11.18 -2.78
C THR A 45 14.51 11.06 -4.27
N TYR A 46 14.18 12.18 -4.90
CA TYR A 46 14.14 12.32 -6.35
C TYR A 46 15.45 12.98 -6.76
N ALA A 47 16.31 12.22 -7.43
CA ALA A 47 17.54 12.73 -8.03
C ALA A 47 17.28 12.98 -9.51
N ASN A 48 17.51 14.22 -9.96
CA ASN A 48 17.37 14.56 -11.37
C ASN A 48 18.65 14.15 -12.12
N ASP A 49 18.74 12.89 -12.46
CA ASP A 49 19.85 12.36 -13.26
C ASP A 49 19.37 12.31 -14.71
N LEU A 50 19.64 13.39 -15.48
CA LEU A 50 19.62 13.53 -16.95
C LEU A 50 19.28 14.98 -17.35
N ASP A 51 20.31 15.78 -17.67
CA ASP A 51 20.40 16.95 -18.59
C ASP A 51 19.22 17.91 -18.85
N ASN A 52 18.14 17.87 -18.07
CA ASN A 52 17.00 18.78 -18.19
C ASN A 52 17.14 19.90 -17.16
N ALA A 53 17.72 21.02 -17.62
CA ALA A 53 17.95 22.24 -16.84
C ALA A 53 16.66 22.92 -16.30
N SER A 54 15.48 22.41 -16.68
CA SER A 54 14.16 22.90 -16.26
C SER A 54 13.52 22.10 -15.12
N ALA A 55 14.12 20.99 -14.68
CA ALA A 55 13.64 20.21 -13.54
C ALA A 55 14.23 20.73 -12.21
N PRO A 56 13.49 20.63 -11.08
CA PRO A 56 13.98 21.09 -9.77
C PRO A 56 15.28 20.40 -9.36
N MET A 57 16.13 21.10 -8.60
CA MET A 57 17.22 20.49 -7.84
C MET A 57 16.72 19.31 -7.01
N ASP A 58 17.58 18.32 -6.78
CA ASP A 58 17.33 17.12 -5.97
C ASP A 58 16.32 17.37 -4.84
N ILE A 59 15.20 16.63 -4.90
CA ILE A 59 14.11 16.80 -3.96
C ILE A 59 14.18 15.68 -2.93
N ARG A 60 14.20 16.06 -1.66
CA ARG A 60 14.14 15.12 -0.54
C ARG A 60 12.83 15.32 0.20
N LEU A 61 12.11 14.23 0.41
CA LEU A 61 10.81 14.21 1.08
C LEU A 61 10.87 13.26 2.26
N ILE A 62 10.66 13.79 3.47
CA ILE A 62 10.64 13.02 4.71
C ILE A 62 9.23 13.09 5.26
N LEU A 63 8.58 11.93 5.38
CA LEU A 63 7.17 11.84 5.75
C LEU A 63 6.96 10.84 6.88
N LYS A 64 6.13 11.27 7.82
CA LYS A 64 5.35 10.41 8.69
C LYS A 64 3.99 10.20 8.04
N MET A 65 3.71 8.96 7.68
CA MET A 65 2.48 8.55 7.00
C MET A 65 1.65 7.71 7.96
N HIS A 66 0.36 7.97 8.03
CA HIS A 66 -0.59 7.18 8.80
C HIS A 66 -1.71 6.71 7.89
N TYR A 67 -1.83 5.40 7.70
CA TYR A 67 -2.87 4.79 6.89
C TYR A 67 -3.96 4.23 7.79
N VAL A 68 -5.21 4.46 7.40
CA VAL A 68 -6.39 3.84 8.01
C VAL A 68 -7.26 3.24 6.92
N PHE A 69 -7.46 1.93 6.99
CA PHE A 69 -8.26 1.16 6.03
C PHE A 69 -9.65 0.91 6.62
N PHE A 70 -10.67 1.68 6.21
CA PHE A 70 -12.01 1.64 6.83
C PHE A 70 -12.86 0.47 6.36
N THR A 71 -12.86 0.23 5.05
CA THR A 71 -13.60 -0.85 4.38
C THR A 71 -12.64 -1.60 3.49
N SER A 72 -13.05 -2.74 2.92
CA SER A 72 -12.23 -3.56 2.02
C SER A 72 -11.72 -2.83 0.76
N ASN A 73 -12.12 -1.57 0.53
CA ASN A 73 -11.75 -0.81 -0.65
C ASN A 73 -11.54 0.69 -0.44
N LYS A 74 -11.56 1.20 0.80
CA LYS A 74 -11.43 2.64 1.08
C LYS A 74 -10.62 2.90 2.33
N GLY A 75 -9.89 4.01 2.33
CA GLY A 75 -9.13 4.46 3.47
C GLY A 75 -8.77 5.95 3.40
N ILE A 76 -8.11 6.41 4.45
CA ILE A 76 -7.49 7.73 4.54
C ILE A 76 -6.01 7.55 4.85
N MET A 77 -5.18 8.33 4.16
CA MET A 77 -3.77 8.49 4.44
C MET A 77 -3.55 9.91 4.98
N THR A 78 -2.96 10.03 6.16
CA THR A 78 -2.49 11.32 6.68
C THR A 78 -0.99 11.43 6.44
N LEU A 79 -0.58 12.53 5.83
CA LEU A 79 0.81 12.86 5.52
C LEU A 79 1.26 14.05 6.37
N ASN A 80 2.32 13.87 7.16
CA ASN A 80 2.98 14.96 7.88
C ASN A 80 4.49 14.89 7.68
N GLY A 81 5.14 16.01 7.41
CA GLY A 81 6.59 16.02 7.27
C GLY A 81 7.12 17.26 6.57
N VAL A 82 8.25 17.08 5.90
CA VAL A 82 8.98 18.16 5.24
C VAL A 82 9.53 17.70 3.89
N ALA A 83 9.49 18.60 2.92
CA ALA A 83 10.22 18.46 1.67
C ALA A 83 11.30 19.55 1.56
N SER A 84 12.40 19.23 0.92
CA SER A 84 13.47 20.19 0.61
C SER A 84 13.90 20.07 -0.84
N SER A 85 14.11 21.20 -1.50
CA SER A 85 14.71 21.29 -2.84
C SER A 85 15.66 22.49 -2.82
N GLY A 86 16.97 22.21 -2.90
CA GLY A 86 18.02 23.19 -2.59
C GLY A 86 17.83 23.80 -1.19
N ASP A 87 17.85 25.13 -1.10
CA ASP A 87 17.67 25.87 0.17
C ASP A 87 16.20 26.02 0.60
N LYS A 88 15.25 25.66 -0.26
CA LYS A 88 13.82 25.79 0.03
C LYS A 88 13.33 24.62 0.88
N ARG A 89 12.50 24.93 1.88
CA ARG A 89 11.81 23.95 2.72
C ARG A 89 10.31 24.14 2.62
N PHE A 90 9.59 23.02 2.51
CA PHE A 90 8.15 22.97 2.44
C PHE A 90 7.62 22.06 3.54
N PHE A 91 6.52 22.45 4.15
CA PHE A 91 5.82 21.63 5.14
C PHE A 91 4.74 20.81 4.45
N VAL A 92 4.64 19.54 4.83
CA VAL A 92 3.58 18.64 4.38
C VAL A 92 2.66 18.38 5.56
N SER A 93 1.36 18.62 5.38
CA SER A 93 0.34 18.34 6.38
C SER A 93 -1.01 18.24 5.69
N ARG A 94 -1.37 17.03 5.26
CA ARG A 94 -2.59 16.79 4.48
C ARG A 94 -3.18 15.41 4.73
N ASN A 95 -4.49 15.31 4.53
CA ASN A 95 -5.20 14.04 4.45
C ASN A 95 -5.54 13.74 2.99
N VAL A 96 -5.39 12.48 2.61
CA VAL A 96 -5.65 12.00 1.26
C VAL A 96 -6.59 10.81 1.37
N ASN A 97 -7.79 10.93 0.79
CA ASN A 97 -8.67 9.78 0.65
C ASN A 97 -8.09 8.85 -0.41
N PHE A 98 -8.17 7.54 -0.19
CA PHE A 98 -7.82 6.57 -1.22
C PHE A 98 -8.84 5.45 -1.32
N THR A 99 -8.92 4.87 -2.51
CA THR A 99 -9.56 3.57 -2.72
C THR A 99 -8.51 2.56 -3.11
N TYR A 100 -8.72 1.29 -2.79
CA TYR A 100 -7.80 0.22 -3.17
C TYR A 100 -8.58 -1.02 -3.60
N VAL A 101 -8.00 -1.81 -4.50
CA VAL A 101 -8.57 -3.07 -4.98
C VAL A 101 -7.43 -4.09 -5.09
N ALA A 102 -7.62 -5.28 -4.54
CA ALA A 102 -6.71 -6.40 -4.74
C ALA A 102 -6.79 -6.89 -6.20
N GLN A 103 -5.65 -7.08 -6.83
CA GLN A 103 -5.45 -7.60 -8.19
C GLN A 103 -4.30 -8.60 -8.13
N ASP A 104 -4.64 -9.88 -8.08
CA ASP A 104 -3.68 -10.97 -7.86
C ASP A 104 -2.84 -10.69 -6.60
N ASP A 105 -1.50 -10.65 -6.73
CA ASP A 105 -0.57 -10.39 -5.63
C ASP A 105 -0.38 -8.89 -5.32
N PHE A 106 -1.09 -7.99 -6.01
CA PHE A 106 -0.92 -6.55 -5.89
C PHE A 106 -2.20 -5.86 -5.42
N TYR A 107 -2.05 -4.65 -4.90
CA TYR A 107 -3.13 -3.73 -4.62
C TYR A 107 -3.00 -2.51 -5.51
N LYS A 108 -4.06 -2.25 -6.27
CA LYS A 108 -4.18 -1.02 -7.05
C LYS A 108 -4.83 0.06 -6.23
N PHE A 109 -4.06 1.09 -5.90
CA PHE A 109 -4.53 2.28 -5.20
C PHE A 109 -5.01 3.34 -6.18
N LYS A 110 -5.99 4.13 -5.74
CA LYS A 110 -6.42 5.36 -6.40
C LYS A 110 -6.58 6.42 -5.33
N TYR A 111 -5.67 7.38 -5.34
CA TYR A 111 -5.73 8.55 -4.47
C TYR A 111 -6.76 9.53 -5.02
N GLY A 112 -7.61 10.03 -4.12
CA GLY A 112 -8.70 10.94 -4.42
C GLY A 112 -8.48 12.31 -3.80
N ASN A 113 -9.54 12.88 -3.23
CA ASN A 113 -9.51 14.24 -2.69
C ASN A 113 -8.46 14.42 -1.60
N GLU A 114 -7.78 15.56 -1.68
CA GLU A 114 -6.79 16.01 -0.71
C GLU A 114 -7.36 17.15 0.14
N GLN A 115 -7.17 17.05 1.46
CA GLN A 115 -7.47 18.11 2.41
C GLN A 115 -6.16 18.62 2.99
N ARG A 116 -5.72 19.79 2.53
CA ARG A 116 -4.48 20.43 2.97
C ARG A 116 -4.73 21.28 4.21
N SER A 117 -3.85 21.16 5.20
CA SER A 117 -3.79 22.09 6.31
C SER A 117 -3.30 23.46 5.83
N VAL A 118 -3.63 24.53 6.56
CA VAL A 118 -3.08 25.88 6.34
C VAL A 118 -1.55 25.90 6.45
N ARG A 119 -0.97 24.94 7.18
CA ARG A 119 0.48 24.80 7.34
C ARG A 119 1.15 24.04 6.20
N ASP A 120 0.38 23.44 5.29
CA ASP A 120 0.94 22.69 4.18
C ASP A 120 1.36 23.65 3.06
N THR A 121 2.67 23.73 2.82
CA THR A 121 3.26 24.62 1.82
C THR A 121 3.87 23.86 0.64
N LEU A 122 3.64 22.55 0.53
CA LEU A 122 4.22 21.72 -0.53
C LEU A 122 3.61 22.06 -1.90
N PRO A 123 4.40 22.46 -2.90
CA PRO A 123 3.91 22.72 -4.25
C PRO A 123 3.31 21.46 -4.88
N SER A 124 2.26 21.62 -5.69
CA SER A 124 1.56 20.49 -6.32
C SER A 124 2.46 19.74 -7.30
N GLU A 125 3.37 20.45 -7.96
CA GLU A 125 4.37 19.88 -8.86
C GLU A 125 5.30 18.95 -8.10
N VAL A 126 5.79 19.39 -6.93
CA VAL A 126 6.65 18.58 -6.04
C VAL A 126 5.91 17.35 -5.55
N TYR A 127 4.66 17.51 -5.14
CA TYR A 127 3.81 16.39 -4.71
C TYR A 127 3.64 15.37 -5.85
N SER A 128 3.44 15.83 -7.08
CA SER A 128 3.21 14.94 -8.22
C SER A 128 4.41 14.04 -8.56
N TYR A 129 5.64 14.47 -8.32
CA TYR A 129 6.81 13.61 -8.53
C TYR A 129 6.83 12.37 -7.63
N PHE A 130 6.30 12.46 -6.41
CA PHE A 130 6.31 11.35 -5.46
C PHE A 130 5.01 10.54 -5.42
N PHE A 131 3.88 11.17 -5.77
CA PHE A 131 2.55 10.58 -5.59
C PHE A 131 1.75 10.41 -6.89
N ASN A 132 2.24 10.92 -8.01
CA ASN A 132 1.56 10.86 -9.31
C ASN A 132 2.34 10.03 -10.36
N SER A 133 3.45 9.40 -9.98
CA SER A 133 4.23 8.54 -10.87
C SER A 133 3.55 7.19 -11.08
N GLU A 134 3.12 6.94 -12.32
CA GLU A 134 2.67 5.75 -13.07
C GLU A 134 2.28 4.41 -12.39
N SER A 135 2.76 4.07 -11.20
CA SER A 135 2.44 2.82 -10.51
C SER A 135 1.84 3.07 -9.13
N ASN A 136 0.52 3.20 -9.07
CA ASN A 136 -0.25 3.03 -7.83
C ASN A 136 -0.47 1.55 -7.48
N LEU A 137 0.42 0.67 -7.94
CA LEU A 137 0.40 -0.76 -7.65
C LEU A 137 1.39 -1.05 -6.53
N TYR A 138 0.86 -1.58 -5.43
CA TYR A 138 1.65 -1.97 -4.27
C TYR A 138 1.53 -3.47 -4.05
N HIS A 139 2.67 -4.15 -3.92
CA HIS A 139 2.72 -5.44 -3.27
C HIS A 139 2.84 -5.18 -1.76
N ILE A 140 1.84 -5.60 -0.99
CA ILE A 140 1.79 -5.38 0.46
C ILE A 140 1.91 -6.75 1.13
N ASN A 141 2.91 -6.92 1.98
CA ASN A 141 3.14 -8.17 2.70
C ASN A 141 3.39 -7.93 4.17
N TYR A 142 2.93 -8.86 4.99
CA TYR A 142 3.35 -8.96 6.38
C TYR A 142 4.79 -9.47 6.44
N LEU A 143 5.68 -8.69 7.06
CA LEU A 143 7.02 -9.17 7.46
C LEU A 143 6.95 -9.94 8.78
N ASP A 144 6.04 -9.52 9.65
CA ASP A 144 5.65 -10.17 10.90
C ASP A 144 4.19 -9.79 11.22
N LYS A 145 3.70 -10.15 12.42
CA LYS A 145 2.31 -9.91 12.84
C LYS A 145 1.89 -8.43 12.87
N ASP A 146 2.83 -7.52 13.10
CA ASP A 146 2.57 -6.10 13.35
C ASP A 146 3.22 -5.20 12.28
N THR A 147 3.88 -5.78 11.28
CA THR A 147 4.70 -5.05 10.31
C THR A 147 4.32 -5.37 8.88
N LEU A 148 3.89 -4.35 8.13
CA LEU A 148 3.60 -4.41 6.70
C LEU A 148 4.73 -3.78 5.89
N MET A 149 5.16 -4.44 4.82
CA MET A 149 6.04 -3.87 3.81
C MET A 149 5.25 -3.49 2.57
N PHE A 150 5.35 -2.23 2.18
CA PHE A 150 4.80 -1.72 0.92
C PHE A 150 5.93 -1.70 -0.10
N SER A 151 5.76 -2.42 -1.21
CA SER A 151 6.71 -2.48 -2.31
C SER A 151 6.01 -2.11 -3.61
N ASN A 152 6.74 -1.53 -4.56
CA ASN A 152 6.30 -1.50 -5.96
C ASN A 152 6.92 -2.67 -6.72
N VAL A 153 6.75 -2.70 -8.04
CA VAL A 153 7.31 -3.78 -8.89
C VAL A 153 8.84 -3.81 -8.95
N TYR A 154 9.52 -2.74 -8.53
CA TYR A 154 10.98 -2.59 -8.64
C TYR A 154 11.70 -2.71 -7.29
N THR A 155 11.09 -2.25 -6.20
CA THR A 155 11.75 -2.13 -4.89
C THR A 155 10.75 -2.06 -3.74
N PRO A 156 11.14 -2.53 -2.54
CA PRO A 156 10.52 -2.09 -1.29
C PRO A 156 10.52 -0.57 -1.20
N MET A 157 9.39 0.01 -0.79
CA MET A 157 9.22 1.47 -0.68
C MET A 157 9.27 1.93 0.77
N PHE A 158 8.49 1.31 1.66
CA PHE A 158 8.48 1.65 3.08
C PHE A 158 7.88 0.53 3.93
N ILE A 159 8.18 0.59 5.23
CA ILE A 159 7.62 -0.29 6.25
C ILE A 159 6.56 0.49 7.04
N CYS A 160 5.39 -0.12 7.22
CA CYS A 160 4.26 0.40 7.97
C CYS A 160 3.99 -0.50 9.18
N ASN A 161 4.08 0.06 10.37
CA ASN A 161 3.83 -0.67 11.61
C ASN A 161 2.36 -0.54 11.97
N VAL A 162 1.65 -1.66 12.03
CA VAL A 162 0.29 -1.75 12.53
C VAL A 162 0.33 -1.41 14.02
N LYS A 163 -0.26 -0.29 14.41
CA LYS A 163 -0.40 0.02 15.84
C LYS A 163 -1.51 -0.86 16.40
N SER A 164 -1.16 -1.73 17.33
CA SER A 164 -2.12 -2.36 18.25
C SER A 164 -2.70 -1.34 19.23
#